data_AF-A0A1S1QBB6-F1
#
_entry.id   AF-A0A1S1QBB6-F1
#
_cell.length_a   1.000
_cell.length_b   1.000
_cell.length_c   1.000
_cell.angle_alpha   90.00
_cell.angle_beta   90.00
_cell.angle_gamma   90.00
#
_symmetry.space_group_name_H-M   'P 1'
#
loop_
_entity.id
_entity.type
_entity.pdbx_description
1 polymer ?
#
loop_
_entity_poly.entity_id
_entity_poly.type
_entity_poly.pdbx_seq_one_letter_code
_entity_poly.pdbx_strand_id
1 'polypeptide(L)'
;MVGFGETLRMELEQEGIGVSILFPASMSTRHLESSRLARPAQLGPSLLRNEDVAAMLASRDMDDTTNVVTPEFAVRNLLDDLARNEPYIVTHGGYRDALVRRQQAFVATYDRMTGSNDVTEPAR
;
A
#
# COMPACT_ATOMS: atom_id res chain seq x y z
N MET A 1 -1.53 -3.64 -7.86
CA MET A 1 -2.12 -2.29 -7.77
C MET A 1 -1.07 -1.21 -7.97
N VAL A 2 0.03 -1.18 -7.20
CA VAL A 2 1.11 -0.18 -7.38
C VAL A 2 1.68 -0.15 -8.80
N GLY A 3 2.19 -1.29 -9.29
CA GLY A 3 2.73 -1.38 -10.65
C GLY A 3 1.73 -1.06 -11.77
N PHE A 4 0.43 -1.22 -11.53
CA PHE A 4 -0.60 -0.80 -12.50
C PHE A 4 -0.68 0.72 -12.59
N GLY A 5 -0.75 1.42 -11.44
CA GLY A 5 -0.77 2.88 -11.42
C GLY A 5 0.52 3.51 -11.93
N GLU A 6 1.68 2.92 -11.60
CA GLU A 6 2.99 3.36 -12.12
C GLU A 6 3.09 3.20 -13.64
N THR A 7 2.62 2.07 -14.18
CA THR A 7 2.58 1.84 -15.63
C THR A 7 1.65 2.82 -16.32
N LEU A 8 0.43 2.98 -15.81
CA LEU A 8 -0.55 3.90 -16.38
C LEU A 8 -0.05 5.35 -16.37
N ARG A 9 0.69 5.76 -15.33
CA ARG A 9 1.33 7.08 -15.28
C ARG A 9 2.32 7.28 -16.43
N MET A 10 3.14 6.26 -16.73
CA MET A 10 4.09 6.32 -17.85
C MET A 10 3.36 6.37 -19.20
N GLU A 11 2.31 5.58 -19.37
CA GLU A 11 1.55 5.51 -20.62
C GLU A 11 0.82 6.83 -20.93
N LEU A 12 0.26 7.48 -19.92
CA LEU A 12 -0.57 8.68 -20.07
C LEU A 12 0.21 10.01 -19.99
N GLU A 13 1.52 9.96 -19.72
CA GLU A 13 2.34 11.17 -19.58
C GLU A 13 2.30 12.06 -20.84
N GLN A 14 2.33 11.44 -22.02
CA GLN A 14 2.29 12.15 -23.31
C GLN A 14 0.95 12.86 -23.58
N GLU A 15 -0.12 12.40 -22.94
CA GLU A 15 -1.45 12.99 -23.03
C GLU A 15 -1.66 14.12 -22.01
N GLY A 16 -0.66 14.38 -21.16
CA GLY A 16 -0.76 15.38 -20.09
C GLY A 16 -1.70 14.96 -18.97
N ILE A 17 -1.99 13.67 -18.81
CA ILE A 17 -2.88 13.15 -17.77
C ILE A 17 -2.03 12.63 -16.59
N GLY A 18 -2.19 13.28 -15.44
CA GLY A 18 -1.56 12.86 -14.19
C GLY A 18 -2.20 11.61 -13.59
N VAL A 19 -1.39 10.74 -13.00
CA VAL A 19 -1.84 9.53 -12.29
C VAL A 19 -1.20 9.48 -10.91
N SER A 20 -2.05 9.33 -9.88
CA SER A 20 -1.65 9.24 -8.48
C SER A 20 -2.21 7.98 -7.83
N ILE A 21 -1.45 7.38 -6.93
CA ILE A 21 -1.86 6.19 -6.16
C ILE A 21 -2.05 6.59 -4.70
N LEU A 22 -3.29 6.47 -4.22
CA LEU A 22 -3.62 6.71 -2.81
C LEU A 22 -3.39 5.44 -1.97
N PHE A 23 -2.65 5.59 -0.88
CA PHE A 23 -2.40 4.58 0.13
C PHE A 23 -3.17 4.92 1.41
N PRO A 24 -4.44 4.47 1.51
CA PRO A 24 -5.22 4.61 2.73
C PRO A 24 -4.70 3.68 3.84
N ALA A 25 -4.82 4.10 5.10
CA ALA A 25 -4.68 3.23 6.26
C ALA A 25 -5.96 3.29 7.12
N SER A 26 -5.87 2.90 8.40
CA SER A 26 -7.03 2.77 9.28
C SER A 26 -7.86 4.05 9.37
N MET A 27 -9.13 3.96 8.95
CA MET A 27 -10.08 5.07 8.99
C MET A 27 -11.44 4.61 9.51
N SER A 28 -12.10 5.48 10.27
CA SER A 28 -13.47 5.25 10.73
C SER A 28 -14.43 5.39 9.54
N THR A 29 -14.79 4.27 8.94
CA THR A 29 -15.63 4.16 7.74
C THR A 29 -16.62 3.01 7.89
N ARG A 30 -17.62 2.97 7.01
CA ARG A 30 -18.55 1.83 6.90
C ARG A 30 -18.05 0.72 5.95
N HIS A 31 -16.73 0.63 5.70
CA HIS A 31 -16.20 -0.23 4.65
C HIS A 31 -16.55 -1.72 4.82
N LEU A 32 -16.61 -2.24 6.05
CA LEU A 32 -17.03 -3.63 6.30
C LEU A 32 -18.50 -3.86 5.94
N GLU A 33 -19.36 -2.93 6.33
CA GLU A 33 -20.80 -2.98 6.02
C GLU A 33 -21.03 -2.88 4.50
N SER A 34 -20.43 -1.88 3.85
CA SER A 34 -20.59 -1.67 2.42
C SER A 34 -19.97 -2.81 1.60
N SER A 35 -18.84 -3.39 2.03
CA SER A 35 -18.24 -4.56 1.37
C SER A 35 -19.15 -5.78 1.44
N ARG A 36 -19.84 -6.00 2.57
CA ARG A 36 -20.82 -7.08 2.69
C ARG A 36 -22.00 -6.88 1.74
N LEU A 37 -22.50 -5.65 1.61
CA LEU A 37 -23.62 -5.31 0.74
C LEU A 37 -23.25 -5.36 -0.75
N ALA A 38 -22.04 -4.96 -1.11
CA ALA A 38 -21.56 -4.92 -2.50
C ALA A 38 -21.07 -6.28 -3.02
N ARG A 39 -20.91 -7.29 -2.15
CA ARG A 39 -20.35 -8.59 -2.53
C ARG A 39 -21.30 -9.34 -3.49
N PRO A 40 -20.84 -9.71 -4.69
CA PRO A 40 -21.62 -10.55 -5.60
C PRO A 40 -21.99 -11.90 -4.98
N ALA A 41 -23.23 -12.33 -5.16
CA ALA A 41 -23.76 -13.57 -4.56
C ALA A 41 -22.95 -14.82 -4.96
N GLN A 42 -22.36 -14.83 -6.16
CA GLN A 42 -21.54 -15.93 -6.68
C GLN A 42 -20.26 -16.16 -5.87
N LEU A 43 -19.81 -15.18 -5.09
CA LEU A 43 -18.61 -15.28 -4.25
C LEU A 43 -18.94 -15.80 -2.84
N GLY A 44 -20.20 -16.15 -2.56
CA GLY A 44 -20.64 -16.60 -1.23
C GLY A 44 -20.66 -15.49 -0.17
N PRO A 45 -20.96 -15.82 1.10
CA PRO A 45 -21.07 -14.82 2.16
C PRO A 45 -19.73 -14.16 2.50
N SER A 46 -19.78 -12.90 2.91
CA SER A 46 -18.64 -12.24 3.55
C SER A 46 -18.54 -12.71 4.99
N LEU A 47 -17.46 -13.40 5.35
CA LEU A 47 -17.22 -13.90 6.70
C LEU A 47 -16.08 -13.11 7.34
N LEU A 48 -16.36 -12.50 8.49
CA LEU A 48 -15.33 -11.91 9.34
C LEU A 48 -15.01 -12.91 10.45
N ARG A 49 -13.80 -13.49 10.43
CA ARG A 49 -13.37 -14.45 11.45
C ARG A 49 -12.52 -13.76 12.50
N ASN A 50 -12.79 -14.00 13.77
CA ASN A 50 -12.09 -13.36 14.88
C ASN A 50 -10.58 -13.68 14.86
N GLU A 51 -10.20 -14.87 14.42
CA GLU A 51 -8.79 -15.28 14.22
C GLU A 51 -8.07 -14.42 13.17
N ASP A 52 -8.74 -14.07 12.07
CA ASP A 52 -8.18 -13.20 11.03
C ASP A 52 -8.02 -11.77 11.55
N VAL A 53 -9.00 -11.29 12.32
CA VAL A 53 -8.92 -9.97 12.97
C VAL A 53 -7.75 -9.94 13.93
N ALA A 54 -7.60 -10.95 14.79
CA ALA A 54 -6.48 -11.04 15.74
C ALA A 54 -5.12 -11.08 15.04
N ALA A 55 -4.99 -11.88 13.97
CA ALA A 55 -3.74 -11.95 13.18
C ALA A 55 -3.42 -10.62 12.48
N MET A 56 -4.43 -9.96 11.92
CA MET A 56 -4.29 -8.63 11.32
C MET A 56 -3.80 -7.62 12.35
N LEU A 57 -4.40 -7.57 13.54
CA LEU A 57 -4.00 -6.66 14.61
C LEU A 57 -2.57 -6.95 15.08
N ALA A 58 -2.21 -8.22 15.29
CA ALA A 58 -0.86 -8.62 15.67
C ALA A 58 0.21 -8.30 14.62
N SER A 59 -0.17 -8.24 13.33
CA SER A 59 0.76 -7.87 12.24
C SER A 59 1.08 -6.37 12.18
N ARG A 60 0.33 -5.54 12.91
CA ARG A 60 0.50 -4.09 12.92
C ARG A 60 1.44 -3.70 14.05
N ASP A 61 2.55 -3.08 13.68
CA ASP A 61 3.56 -2.50 14.57
C ASP A 61 3.06 -1.18 15.22
N MET A 62 1.77 -1.07 15.58
CA MET A 62 1.13 0.18 16.00
C MET A 62 0.04 -0.02 17.06
N ASP A 63 -0.10 0.99 17.94
CA ASP A 63 -1.19 1.09 18.91
C ASP A 63 -2.52 1.40 18.19
N ASP A 64 -3.52 0.54 18.42
CA ASP A 64 -4.85 0.55 17.79
C ASP A 64 -5.61 1.86 17.99
N THR A 65 -5.30 2.62 19.04
CA THR A 65 -6.07 3.81 19.43
C THR A 65 -5.59 5.12 18.83
N THR A 66 -4.34 5.20 18.36
CA THR A 66 -3.71 6.46 17.91
C THR A 66 -3.71 6.65 16.40
N ASN A 67 -4.11 5.64 15.62
CA ASN A 67 -3.94 5.60 14.16
C ASN A 67 -5.23 5.41 13.37
N VAL A 68 -6.39 5.42 14.04
CA VAL A 68 -7.69 5.48 13.37
C VAL A 68 -8.12 6.94 13.29
N VAL A 69 -8.23 7.46 12.07
CA VAL A 69 -8.64 8.85 11.83
C VAL A 69 -9.95 8.91 11.06
N THR A 70 -10.57 10.09 11.00
CA THR A 70 -11.72 10.29 10.10
C THR A 70 -11.26 10.36 8.64
N PRO A 71 -12.09 9.98 7.66
CA PRO A 71 -11.74 10.10 6.25
C PRO A 71 -11.33 11.52 5.86
N GLU A 72 -12.02 12.53 6.38
CA GLU A 72 -11.75 13.94 6.12
C GLU A 72 -10.35 14.34 6.59
N PHE A 73 -9.94 13.85 7.76
CA PHE A 73 -8.58 14.07 8.23
C PHE A 73 -7.57 13.33 7.36
N ALA A 74 -7.81 12.06 7.01
CA ALA A 74 -6.90 11.24 6.21
C ALA A 74 -6.61 11.83 4.82
N VAL A 75 -7.61 12.44 4.18
CA VAL A 75 -7.50 12.96 2.81
C VAL A 75 -7.36 14.48 2.74
N ARG A 76 -7.08 15.15 3.86
CA ARG A 76 -7.05 16.62 3.95
C ARG A 76 -6.10 17.31 2.96
N ASN A 77 -5.07 16.62 2.50
CA ASN A 77 -4.10 17.12 1.52
C ASN A 77 -4.33 16.59 0.09
N LEU A 78 -5.32 15.71 -0.12
CA LEU A 78 -5.48 14.96 -1.38
C LEU A 78 -5.59 15.86 -2.61
N LEU A 79 -6.42 16.90 -2.55
CA LEU A 79 -6.60 17.81 -3.69
C LEU A 79 -5.31 18.56 -4.03
N ASP A 80 -4.56 18.91 -3.00
CA ASP A 80 -3.29 19.63 -3.07
C ASP A 80 -2.19 18.75 -3.68
N ASP A 81 -2.13 17.47 -3.29
CA ASP A 81 -1.22 16.48 -3.84
C ASP A 81 -1.56 16.13 -5.30
N LEU A 82 -2.86 16.04 -5.63
CA LEU A 82 -3.33 15.84 -7.00
C LEU A 82 -2.98 17.04 -7.89
N ALA A 83 -3.14 18.27 -7.40
CA ALA A 83 -2.77 19.49 -8.14
C ALA A 83 -1.26 19.57 -8.42
N ARG A 84 -0.43 18.99 -7.56
CA ARG A 84 1.02 18.84 -7.74
C ARG A 84 1.43 17.63 -8.58
N ASN A 85 0.45 16.83 -9.04
CA ASN A 85 0.68 15.59 -9.78
C ASN A 85 1.61 14.61 -9.06
N GLU A 86 1.48 14.52 -7.74
CA GLU A 86 2.26 13.59 -6.90
C GLU A 86 1.92 12.14 -7.25
N PRO A 87 2.91 11.27 -7.54
CA PRO A 87 2.64 9.88 -7.91
C PRO A 87 2.10 9.03 -6.75
N TYR A 88 2.47 9.37 -5.51
CA TYR A 88 2.11 8.61 -4.32
C TYR A 88 1.53 9.53 -3.25
N ILE A 89 0.35 9.16 -2.73
CA ILE A 89 -0.35 9.93 -1.71
C ILE A 89 -0.57 9.02 -0.50
N VAL A 90 -0.01 9.39 0.65
CA VAL A 90 -0.10 8.60 1.89
C VAL A 90 -0.96 9.32 2.92
N THR A 91 -1.89 8.59 3.51
CA THR A 91 -2.84 9.17 4.48
C THR A 91 -2.32 9.22 5.92
N HIS A 92 -1.33 8.37 6.24
CA HIS A 92 -0.83 8.18 7.61
C HIS A 92 0.70 8.12 7.64
N GLY A 93 1.32 9.17 8.19
CA GLY A 93 2.79 9.26 8.30
C GLY A 93 3.42 8.27 9.29
N GLY A 94 2.64 7.75 10.26
CA GLY A 94 3.13 6.83 11.30
C GLY A 94 3.71 5.51 10.77
N TYR A 95 3.41 5.14 9.52
CA TYR A 95 3.93 3.93 8.88
C TYR A 95 5.33 4.09 8.28
N ARG A 96 5.91 5.30 8.30
CA ARG A 96 7.19 5.60 7.62
C ARG A 96 8.30 4.64 8.03
N ASP A 97 8.52 4.46 9.32
CA ASP A 97 9.68 3.69 9.79
C ASP A 97 9.55 2.20 9.48
N ALA A 98 8.33 1.65 9.56
CA ALA A 98 8.04 0.28 9.15
C ALA A 98 8.30 0.08 7.64
N LEU A 99 7.88 1.04 6.80
CA LEU A 99 8.16 1.02 5.36
C LEU A 99 9.67 1.08 5.08
N VAL A 100 10.40 1.96 5.74
CA VAL A 100 11.85 2.10 5.59
C VAL A 100 12.57 0.81 5.97
N ARG A 101 12.22 0.19 7.11
CA ARG A 101 12.79 -1.11 7.53
C ARG A 101 12.56 -2.19 6.48
N ARG A 102 11.33 -2.29 5.96
CA ARG A 102 10.99 -3.26 4.91
C ARG A 102 11.79 -3.00 3.63
N GLN A 103 11.90 -1.74 3.21
CA GLN A 103 12.66 -1.38 2.01
C GLN A 103 14.14 -1.71 2.16
N GLN A 104 14.75 -1.42 3.31
CA GLN A 104 16.13 -1.76 3.60
C GLN A 104 16.36 -3.28 3.53
N ALA A 105 15.47 -4.08 4.11
CA ALA A 105 15.56 -5.54 4.02
C ALA A 105 15.45 -6.05 2.57
N PHE A 106 14.63 -5.40 1.74
CA PHE A 106 14.51 -5.71 0.32
C PHE A 106 15.77 -5.33 -0.46
N VAL A 107 16.32 -4.13 -0.25
CA VAL A 107 17.58 -3.68 -0.87
C VAL A 107 18.73 -4.63 -0.53
N ALA A 108 18.84 -5.07 0.73
CA ALA A 108 19.86 -6.04 1.14
C ALA A 108 19.79 -7.38 0.38
N THR A 109 18.68 -7.70 -0.29
CA THR A 109 18.58 -8.88 -1.16
C THR A 109 19.35 -8.71 -2.47
N TYR A 110 19.40 -7.50 -3.01
CA TYR A 110 20.20 -7.18 -4.19
C TYR A 110 21.69 -7.29 -3.87
N ASP A 111 22.11 -6.76 -2.72
CA ASP A 111 23.51 -6.84 -2.27
C ASP A 111 23.99 -8.30 -2.21
N ARG A 112 23.15 -9.20 -1.68
CA ARG A 112 23.46 -10.65 -1.64
C ARG A 112 23.57 -11.28 -3.03
N MET A 113 22.70 -10.89 -3.96
CA MET A 113 22.76 -11.34 -5.35
C MET A 113 24.07 -10.87 -6.01
N THR A 114 24.45 -9.61 -5.82
CA THR A 114 25.68 -9.06 -6.39
C THR A 114 26.96 -9.57 -5.70
N GLY A 115 26.87 -9.94 -4.42
CA GLY A 115 27.98 -10.43 -3.61
C GLY A 115 28.25 -11.94 -3.69
N SER A 116 27.48 -12.70 -4.49
CA SER A 116 27.56 -14.17 -4.58
C SER A 116 28.15 -14.70 -5.91
N ASN A 117 28.88 -13.88 -6.67
CA ASN A 117 29.56 -14.30 -7.91
C ASN A 117 31.05 -14.62 -7.68
N ASP A 118 31.34 -15.59 -6.82
CA ASP A 118 32.61 -16.35 -6.89
C ASP A 118 32.32 -17.82 -7.25
N VAL A 119 31.51 -18.01 -8.30
CA VAL A 119 31.32 -19.30 -8.97
C VAL A 119 31.57 -19.09 -10.47
N THR A 120 32.73 -19.60 -10.85
CA THR A 120 33.32 -19.82 -12.18
C THR A 120 32.33 -19.82 -13.34
N GLU A 121 32.57 -18.97 -14.35
CA GLU A 121 31.98 -19.13 -15.69
C GLU A 121 32.24 -20.56 -16.21
N PRO A 122 31.23 -21.28 -16.74
CA PRO A 122 31.52 -22.45 -17.55
C PRO A 122 32.23 -22.00 -18.84
N ALA A 123 33.38 -22.59 -19.09
CA ALA A 123 34.21 -22.33 -20.26
C ALA A 123 33.41 -22.43 -21.57
N ARG A 124 33.71 -21.50 -22.49
CA ARG A 124 33.15 -21.41 -23.84
C ARG A 124 33.27 -22.70 -24.65
#